data_AF-A0A3C1CJT8-F1
#
_entry.id   AF-A0A3C1CJT8-F1
#
_cell.length_a   1.000
_cell.length_b   1.000
_cell.length_c   1.000
_cell.angle_alpha   90.00
_cell.angle_beta   90.00
_cell.angle_gamma   90.00
#
_symmetry.space_group_name_H-M   'P 1'
#
loop_
_entity.id
_entity.type
_entity.pdbx_description
1 polymer ?
#
loop_
_entity_poly.entity_id
_entity_poly.type
_entity_poly.pdbx_seq_one_letter_code
_entity_poly.pdbx_strand_id
1 'polypeptide(L)'
;RALELLDGWGHVELAAWRLTGRGALLARIYHESDLLVAEALCEGMFDGLAPPALAGLLSGCTFEARAGRWREAPRVPKALLVPFGALDALAERLRHDEGAHHLPRTRPVDRGLALAAFQWAGGDRLERVLERAEMAPGDFVRNVKQLVDLLRQLAMVAPVPATADAARSAALGLERGVVAAMAGPLSAGPPSAGAEEEPGAGEGTGSPAKGASAQVSRADQSATGPGGQS
;
A
#
# COMPACT_ATOMS: atom_id res chain seq x y z
N ARG A 1 10.98 -11.96 -32.79
CA ARG A 1 9.84 -12.18 -31.86
C ARG A 1 9.77 -11.12 -30.77
N ALA A 2 10.57 -11.17 -29.70
CA ALA A 2 10.51 -10.13 -28.65
C ALA A 2 10.79 -8.71 -29.22
N LEU A 3 11.82 -8.56 -30.05
CA LEU A 3 12.08 -7.29 -30.74
C LEU A 3 10.99 -6.88 -31.74
N GLU A 4 10.25 -7.82 -32.33
CA GLU A 4 9.13 -7.51 -33.23
C GLU A 4 7.92 -7.00 -32.43
N LEU A 5 7.63 -7.60 -31.27
CA LEU A 5 6.63 -7.10 -30.33
C LEU A 5 6.99 -5.67 -29.89
N LEU A 6 8.24 -5.48 -29.43
CA LEU A 6 8.71 -4.18 -28.98
C LEU A 6 8.73 -3.13 -30.10
N ASP A 7 8.94 -3.53 -31.36
CA ASP A 7 8.82 -2.67 -32.54
C ASP A 7 7.36 -2.27 -32.80
N GLY A 8 6.44 -3.24 -32.75
CA GLY A 8 5.00 -3.00 -32.89
C GLY A 8 4.41 -2.08 -31.81
N TRP A 9 4.95 -2.16 -30.59
CA TRP A 9 4.60 -1.27 -29.47
C TRP A 9 5.46 0.02 -29.43
N GLY A 10 6.39 0.19 -30.37
CA GLY A 10 7.16 1.43 -30.54
C GLY A 10 8.24 1.68 -29.48
N HIS A 11 8.75 0.64 -28.81
CA HIS A 11 9.91 0.72 -27.91
C HIS A 11 11.24 0.66 -28.65
N VAL A 12 11.28 -0.03 -29.78
CA VAL A 12 12.45 -0.09 -30.66
C VAL A 12 12.01 0.25 -32.08
N GLU A 13 12.96 0.71 -32.88
CA GLU A 13 12.82 0.79 -34.34
C GLU A 13 13.77 -0.24 -34.91
N LEU A 14 13.25 -1.44 -35.17
CA LEU A 14 14.05 -2.62 -35.48
C LEU A 14 14.84 -2.45 -36.79
N ALA A 15 14.23 -1.84 -37.80
CA ALA A 15 14.87 -1.56 -39.08
C ALA A 15 16.06 -0.60 -38.97
N ALA A 16 16.01 0.34 -38.00
CA ALA A 16 17.07 1.32 -37.76
C ALA A 16 18.02 0.90 -36.63
N TRP A 17 17.78 -0.25 -35.98
CA TRP A 17 18.48 -0.71 -34.79
C TRP A 17 18.60 0.37 -33.70
N ARG A 18 17.48 1.04 -33.41
CA ARG A 18 17.43 2.21 -32.52
C ARG A 18 16.43 2.02 -31.38
N LEU A 19 16.78 2.50 -30.20
CA LEU A 19 15.89 2.59 -29.04
C LEU A 19 15.07 3.88 -29.09
N THR A 20 13.75 3.80 -28.86
CA THR A 20 12.88 4.98 -28.81
C THR A 20 12.82 5.60 -27.40
N GLY A 21 12.14 6.74 -27.25
CA GLY A 21 11.85 7.31 -25.92
C GLY A 21 11.05 6.36 -25.02
N ARG A 22 10.09 5.62 -25.59
CA ARG A 22 9.31 4.60 -24.86
C ARG A 22 10.20 3.43 -24.45
N GLY A 23 11.12 3.02 -25.32
CA GLY A 23 12.10 1.97 -25.01
C GLY A 23 13.08 2.38 -23.93
N ALA A 24 13.53 3.64 -23.93
CA ALA A 24 14.41 4.18 -22.90
C ALA A 24 13.74 4.22 -21.52
N LEU A 25 12.44 4.56 -21.47
CA LEU A 25 11.62 4.48 -20.26
C LEU A 25 11.49 3.04 -19.77
N LEU A 26 11.09 2.12 -20.66
CA LEU A 26 10.96 0.70 -20.33
C LEU A 26 12.26 0.10 -19.76
N ALA A 27 13.41 0.43 -20.35
CA ALA A 27 14.72 -0.05 -19.91
C ALA A 27 15.15 0.41 -18.49
N ARG A 28 14.35 1.26 -17.84
CA ARG A 28 14.57 1.77 -16.48
C ARG A 28 13.57 1.20 -15.47
N ILE A 29 12.62 0.38 -15.90
CA ILE A 29 11.68 -0.34 -15.05
C ILE A 29 12.16 -1.79 -14.95
N TYR A 30 12.41 -2.24 -13.73
CA TYR A 30 12.90 -3.57 -13.38
C TYR A 30 11.79 -4.30 -12.61
N HIS A 31 10.86 -4.88 -13.35
CA HIS A 31 9.72 -5.63 -12.82
C HIS A 31 9.25 -6.69 -13.83
N GLU A 32 8.60 -7.76 -13.38
CA GLU A 32 7.95 -8.74 -14.28
C GLU A 32 6.80 -8.16 -15.12
N SER A 33 6.33 -6.96 -14.75
CA SER A 33 5.21 -6.24 -15.37
C SER A 33 5.72 -4.93 -15.96
N ASP A 34 7.01 -4.85 -16.26
CA ASP A 34 7.69 -3.65 -16.76
C ASP A 34 7.03 -3.10 -18.02
N LEU A 35 6.70 -3.95 -18.99
CA LEU A 35 6.02 -3.57 -20.23
C LEU A 35 4.63 -2.98 -19.94
N LEU A 36 3.83 -3.63 -19.10
CA LEU A 36 2.51 -3.10 -18.70
C LEU A 36 2.61 -1.75 -18.00
N VAL A 37 3.57 -1.59 -17.08
CA VAL A 37 3.76 -0.33 -16.35
C VAL A 37 4.28 0.77 -17.28
N ALA A 38 5.22 0.45 -18.17
CA ALA A 38 5.75 1.39 -19.16
C ALA A 38 4.65 1.87 -20.10
N GLU A 39 3.80 0.96 -20.56
CA GLU A 39 2.69 1.26 -21.45
C GLU A 39 1.62 2.10 -20.77
N ALA A 40 1.22 1.74 -19.54
CA ALA A 40 0.28 2.53 -18.75
C ALA A 40 0.81 3.95 -18.48
N LEU A 41 2.12 4.09 -18.23
CA LEU A 41 2.75 5.39 -18.04
C LEU A 41 2.78 6.20 -19.36
N CYS A 42 3.07 5.57 -20.49
CA CYS A 42 3.04 6.23 -21.80
C CYS A 42 1.62 6.66 -22.22
N GLU A 43 0.60 5.88 -21.87
CA GLU A 43 -0.82 6.21 -22.11
C GLU A 43 -1.40 7.21 -21.08
N GLY A 44 -0.58 7.70 -20.13
CA GLY A 44 -0.99 8.70 -19.14
C GLY A 44 -1.96 8.16 -18.07
N MET A 45 -2.06 6.84 -17.90
CA MET A 45 -3.03 6.21 -16.99
C MET A 45 -2.81 6.56 -15.51
N PHE A 46 -1.61 7.04 -15.17
CA PHE A 46 -1.24 7.42 -13.81
C PHE A 46 -1.41 8.92 -13.53
N ASP A 47 -1.69 9.70 -14.57
CA ASP A 47 -1.75 11.16 -14.46
C ASP A 47 -2.97 11.60 -13.67
N GLY A 48 -2.77 12.58 -12.78
CA GLY A 48 -3.83 13.12 -11.91
C GLY A 48 -4.24 12.21 -10.74
N LEU A 49 -3.66 11.02 -10.61
CA LEU A 49 -3.89 10.17 -9.44
C LEU A 49 -3.21 10.75 -8.19
N ALA A 50 -3.97 10.87 -7.11
CA ALA A 50 -3.41 11.19 -5.80
C ALA A 50 -2.44 10.08 -5.34
N PRO A 51 -1.42 10.38 -4.52
CA PRO A 51 -0.42 9.39 -4.11
C PRO A 51 -1.01 8.07 -3.54
N PRO A 52 -2.05 8.08 -2.68
CA PRO A 52 -2.68 6.84 -2.22
C PRO A 52 -3.38 6.05 -3.31
N ALA A 53 -3.99 6.74 -4.28
CA ALA A 53 -4.62 6.11 -5.43
C ALA A 53 -3.58 5.42 -6.33
N LEU A 54 -2.46 6.09 -6.60
CA LEU A 54 -1.35 5.53 -7.37
C LEU A 54 -0.75 4.28 -6.70
N ALA A 55 -0.54 4.33 -5.38
CA ALA A 55 -0.10 3.16 -4.60
C ALA A 55 -1.09 2.00 -4.71
N GLY A 56 -2.39 2.26 -4.55
CA GLY A 56 -3.43 1.24 -4.68
C GLY A 56 -3.47 0.61 -6.07
N LEU A 57 -3.33 1.41 -7.13
CA LEU A 57 -3.34 0.92 -8.51
C LEU A 57 -2.11 0.06 -8.83
N LEU A 58 -0.90 0.58 -8.58
CA LEU A 58 0.35 -0.13 -8.86
C LEU A 58 0.56 -1.37 -7.99
N SER A 59 -0.11 -1.45 -6.84
CA SER A 59 -0.11 -2.68 -6.03
C SER A 59 -0.58 -3.90 -6.82
N GLY A 60 -1.44 -3.71 -7.83
CA GLY A 60 -1.91 -4.81 -8.65
C GLY A 60 -0.91 -5.32 -9.68
N CYS A 61 0.12 -4.53 -9.99
CA CYS A 61 1.25 -4.99 -10.80
C CYS A 61 2.25 -5.81 -9.98
N THR A 62 2.33 -5.60 -8.66
CA THR A 62 3.32 -6.24 -7.77
C THR A 62 2.75 -7.38 -6.94
N PHE A 63 1.47 -7.33 -6.58
CA PHE A 63 0.85 -8.32 -5.72
C PHE A 63 0.47 -9.57 -6.52
N GLU A 64 0.57 -10.72 -5.86
CA GLU A 64 0.11 -12.00 -6.39
C GLU A 64 -0.54 -12.82 -5.26
N ALA A 65 -1.82 -13.16 -5.45
CA ALA A 65 -2.48 -14.08 -4.56
C ALA A 65 -1.87 -15.49 -4.66
N ARG A 66 -1.59 -16.11 -3.50
CA ARG A 66 -1.17 -17.52 -3.45
C ARG A 66 -2.23 -18.41 -4.11
N ALA A 67 -1.81 -19.19 -5.10
CA ALA A 67 -2.66 -20.16 -5.78
C ALA A 67 -3.30 -21.17 -4.81
N GLY A 68 -4.50 -21.64 -5.16
CA GLY A 68 -5.18 -22.74 -4.44
C GLY A 68 -5.87 -22.36 -3.13
N ARG A 69 -6.00 -21.07 -2.80
CA ARG A 69 -6.81 -20.61 -1.66
C ARG A 69 -8.04 -19.87 -2.15
N TRP A 70 -9.21 -20.28 -1.67
CA TRP A 70 -10.42 -19.47 -1.81
C TRP A 70 -10.19 -18.11 -1.14
N ARG A 71 -10.59 -17.04 -1.81
CA ARG A 71 -10.56 -15.67 -1.29
C ARG A 71 -11.83 -14.97 -1.70
N GLU A 72 -12.34 -14.11 -0.82
CA GLU A 72 -13.38 -13.17 -1.21
C GLU A 72 -12.89 -12.24 -2.31
N ALA A 73 -13.83 -11.68 -3.07
CA ALA A 73 -13.50 -10.69 -4.09
C ALA A 73 -12.72 -9.53 -3.44
N PRO A 74 -11.61 -9.08 -4.05
CA PRO A 74 -10.79 -8.05 -3.47
C PRO A 74 -11.58 -6.75 -3.31
N ARG A 75 -11.47 -6.12 -2.14
CA ARG A 75 -12.06 -4.81 -1.91
C ARG A 75 -11.22 -3.77 -2.63
N VAL A 76 -11.86 -2.92 -3.43
CA VAL A 76 -11.18 -1.89 -4.24
C VAL A 76 -11.80 -0.52 -3.92
N PRO A 77 -10.99 0.51 -3.61
CA PRO A 77 -11.49 1.88 -3.53
C PRO A 77 -12.25 2.28 -4.79
N LYS A 78 -13.41 2.93 -4.65
CA LYS A 78 -14.26 3.32 -5.82
C LYS A 78 -13.48 4.12 -6.87
N ALA A 79 -12.58 5.00 -6.43
CA ALA A 79 -11.73 5.80 -7.29
C ALA A 79 -10.79 4.98 -8.20
N LEU A 80 -10.54 3.70 -7.86
CA LEU A 80 -9.67 2.81 -8.61
C LEU A 80 -10.41 1.84 -9.54
N LEU A 81 -11.75 1.80 -9.51
CA LEU A 81 -12.51 0.88 -10.36
C LEU A 81 -12.29 1.15 -11.86
N VAL A 82 -12.34 2.43 -12.26
CA VAL A 82 -12.08 2.84 -13.65
C VAL A 82 -10.60 2.69 -14.03
N PRO A 83 -9.62 3.18 -13.22
CA PRO A 83 -8.20 2.96 -13.49
C PRO A 83 -7.81 1.48 -13.63
N PHE A 84 -8.33 0.59 -12.77
CA PHE A 84 -8.07 -0.85 -12.91
C PHE A 84 -8.69 -1.42 -14.19
N GLY A 85 -9.89 -0.98 -14.58
CA GLY A 85 -10.50 -1.42 -15.83
C GLY A 85 -9.66 -1.05 -17.06
N ALA A 86 -9.07 0.16 -17.07
CA ALA A 86 -8.14 0.57 -18.12
C ALA A 86 -6.86 -0.27 -18.13
N LEU A 87 -6.30 -0.54 -16.95
CA LEU A 87 -5.09 -1.35 -16.80
C LEU A 87 -5.32 -2.82 -17.22
N ASP A 88 -6.48 -3.39 -16.90
CA ASP A 88 -6.87 -4.73 -17.35
C ASP A 88 -7.02 -4.81 -18.87
N ALA A 89 -7.65 -3.79 -19.48
CA ALA A 89 -7.79 -3.73 -20.93
C ALA A 89 -6.43 -3.63 -21.64
N LEU A 90 -5.49 -2.85 -21.08
CA LEU A 90 -4.13 -2.78 -21.58
C LEU A 90 -3.39 -4.12 -21.40
N ALA A 91 -3.51 -4.76 -20.24
CA ALA A 91 -2.91 -6.07 -19.99
C ALA A 91 -3.42 -7.13 -20.97
N GLU A 92 -4.72 -7.16 -21.28
CA GLU A 92 -5.27 -8.11 -22.26
C GLU A 92 -4.81 -7.83 -23.70
N ARG A 93 -4.63 -6.56 -24.10
CA ARG A 93 -4.01 -6.21 -25.38
C ARG A 93 -2.58 -6.74 -25.48
N LEU A 94 -1.77 -6.49 -24.45
CA LEU A 94 -0.39 -7.01 -24.38
C LEU A 94 -0.37 -8.53 -24.46
N ARG A 95 -1.22 -9.20 -23.68
CA ARG A 95 -1.33 -10.67 -23.65
C ARG A 95 -1.74 -11.27 -24.98
N HIS A 96 -2.61 -10.58 -25.72
CA HIS A 96 -3.01 -10.98 -27.07
C HIS A 96 -1.81 -10.96 -28.02
N ASP A 97 -1.08 -9.84 -28.06
CA ASP A 97 0.07 -9.66 -28.95
C ASP A 97 1.23 -10.59 -28.57
N GLU A 98 1.54 -10.71 -27.29
CA GLU A 98 2.53 -11.68 -26.78
C GLU A 98 2.17 -13.11 -27.18
N GLY A 99 0.88 -13.46 -27.15
CA GLY A 99 0.35 -14.73 -27.61
C GLY A 99 0.60 -14.97 -29.11
N ALA A 100 0.36 -13.95 -29.94
CA ALA A 100 0.61 -13.99 -31.39
C ALA A 100 2.11 -14.17 -31.70
N HIS A 101 3.00 -13.63 -30.86
CA HIS A 101 4.44 -13.81 -30.97
C HIS A 101 5.01 -15.04 -30.23
N HIS A 102 4.16 -15.87 -29.62
CA HIS A 102 4.53 -17.03 -28.81
C HIS A 102 5.51 -16.69 -27.66
N LEU A 103 5.27 -15.57 -27.00
CA LEU A 103 6.02 -15.11 -25.83
C LEU A 103 5.27 -15.48 -24.54
N PRO A 104 5.99 -15.51 -23.39
CA PRO A 104 5.34 -15.51 -22.08
C PRO A 104 4.37 -14.33 -21.99
N ARG A 105 3.16 -14.58 -21.50
CA ARG A 105 2.12 -13.56 -21.41
C ARG A 105 2.25 -12.76 -20.12
N THR A 106 2.11 -11.45 -20.21
CA THR A 106 1.95 -10.51 -19.12
C THR A 106 0.90 -11.03 -18.14
N ARG A 107 1.22 -10.96 -16.84
CA ARG A 107 0.32 -11.44 -15.79
C ARG A 107 -0.90 -10.51 -15.65
N PRO A 108 -2.11 -11.04 -15.39
CA PRO A 108 -3.25 -10.21 -15.00
C PRO A 108 -2.97 -9.42 -13.71
N VAL A 109 -3.54 -8.24 -13.63
CA VAL A 109 -3.43 -7.37 -12.45
C VAL A 109 -4.19 -7.99 -11.28
N ASP A 110 -3.57 -8.06 -10.10
CA ASP A 110 -4.23 -8.61 -8.89
C ASP A 110 -4.63 -7.48 -7.93
N ARG A 111 -5.92 -7.25 -7.77
CA ARG A 111 -6.44 -6.15 -6.95
C ARG A 111 -6.42 -6.44 -5.43
N GLY A 112 -5.88 -7.59 -5.00
CA GLY A 112 -5.90 -8.07 -3.62
C GLY A 112 -5.23 -7.15 -2.59
N LEU A 113 -4.22 -6.38 -2.99
CA LEU A 113 -3.54 -5.42 -2.10
C LEU A 113 -4.06 -3.98 -2.25
N ALA A 114 -4.96 -3.70 -3.20
CA ALA A 114 -5.30 -2.35 -3.60
C ALA A 114 -5.84 -1.47 -2.45
N LEU A 115 -6.80 -1.98 -1.68
CA LEU A 115 -7.35 -1.25 -0.54
C LEU A 115 -6.32 -1.03 0.57
N ALA A 116 -5.50 -2.06 0.84
CA ALA A 116 -4.50 -2.00 1.90
C ALA A 116 -3.40 -0.98 1.55
N ALA A 117 -2.88 -1.02 0.33
CA ALA A 117 -1.90 -0.06 -0.18
C ALA A 117 -2.47 1.36 -0.22
N PHE A 118 -3.72 1.54 -0.64
CA PHE A 118 -4.39 2.84 -0.64
C PHE A 118 -4.51 3.42 0.78
N GLN A 119 -5.05 2.67 1.74
CA GLN A 119 -5.22 3.12 3.12
C GLN A 119 -3.87 3.38 3.79
N TRP A 120 -2.90 2.50 3.52
CA TRP A 120 -1.57 2.64 4.08
C TRP A 120 -0.80 3.83 3.50
N ALA A 121 -0.84 4.08 2.20
CA ALA A 121 -0.26 5.31 1.66
C ALA A 121 -1.01 6.58 2.15
N GLY A 122 -2.31 6.45 2.48
CA GLY A 122 -3.17 7.53 2.97
C GLY A 122 -3.04 7.87 4.46
N GLY A 123 -2.25 7.13 5.25
CA GLY A 123 -2.04 7.45 6.67
C GLY A 123 -2.79 6.58 7.68
N ASP A 124 -3.58 5.59 7.26
CA ASP A 124 -4.33 4.72 8.17
C ASP A 124 -3.42 3.92 9.14
N ARG A 125 -3.97 3.50 10.28
CA ARG A 125 -3.25 2.69 11.27
C ARG A 125 -2.95 1.28 10.73
N LEU A 126 -1.76 0.75 11.01
CA LEU A 126 -1.30 -0.52 10.47
C LEU A 126 -2.21 -1.68 10.89
N GLU A 127 -2.65 -1.71 12.14
CA GLU A 127 -3.52 -2.76 12.69
C GLU A 127 -4.83 -2.85 11.89
N ARG A 128 -5.43 -1.70 11.59
CA ARG A 128 -6.65 -1.60 10.79
C ARG A 128 -6.43 -2.05 9.35
N VAL A 129 -5.29 -1.72 8.75
CA VAL A 129 -4.95 -2.14 7.38
C VAL A 129 -4.77 -3.65 7.32
N LEU A 130 -4.03 -4.24 8.25
CA LEU A 130 -3.77 -5.68 8.31
C LEU A 130 -5.05 -6.48 8.57
N GLU A 131 -5.89 -6.02 9.50
CA GLU A 131 -7.19 -6.63 9.79
C GLU A 131 -8.08 -6.67 8.54
N ARG A 132 -8.19 -5.54 7.82
CA ARG A 132 -9.01 -5.46 6.60
C ARG A 132 -8.45 -6.24 5.42
N ALA A 133 -7.13 -6.40 5.35
CA ALA A 133 -6.46 -7.15 4.30
C ALA A 133 -6.40 -8.66 4.59
N GLU A 134 -6.78 -9.08 5.81
CA GLU A 134 -6.63 -10.46 6.30
C GLU A 134 -5.21 -11.01 6.01
N MET A 135 -4.21 -10.17 6.25
CA MET A 135 -2.82 -10.43 5.84
C MET A 135 -1.89 -10.45 7.05
N ALA A 136 -0.98 -11.41 7.08
CA ALA A 136 0.07 -11.45 8.08
C ALA A 136 1.01 -10.24 7.93
N PRO A 137 1.49 -9.63 9.04
CA PRO A 137 2.37 -8.47 8.99
C PRO A 137 3.60 -8.65 8.08
N GLY A 138 4.23 -9.84 8.12
CA GLY A 138 5.42 -10.13 7.30
C GLY A 138 5.13 -10.18 5.80
N ASP A 139 4.00 -10.79 5.42
CA ASP A 139 3.55 -10.82 4.01
C ASP A 139 3.23 -9.39 3.54
N PHE A 140 2.59 -8.57 4.39
CA PHE A 140 2.29 -7.17 4.07
C PHE A 140 3.56 -6.36 3.83
N VAL A 141 4.53 -6.42 4.75
CA VAL A 141 5.80 -5.70 4.62
C VAL A 141 6.55 -6.10 3.34
N ARG A 142 6.57 -7.40 3.00
CA ARG A 142 7.19 -7.87 1.76
C ARG A 142 6.55 -7.24 0.52
N ASN A 143 5.22 -7.30 0.43
CA ASN A 143 4.50 -6.74 -0.72
C ASN A 143 4.65 -5.21 -0.80
N VAL A 144 4.61 -4.51 0.33
CA VAL A 144 4.82 -3.06 0.39
C VAL A 144 6.22 -2.67 -0.09
N LYS A 145 7.26 -3.44 0.24
CA LYS A 145 8.62 -3.19 -0.27
C LYS A 145 8.70 -3.29 -1.79
N GLN A 146 8.12 -4.34 -2.37
CA GLN A 146 8.07 -4.50 -3.84
C GLN A 146 7.33 -3.34 -4.50
N LEU A 147 6.21 -2.90 -3.91
CA LEU A 147 5.46 -1.73 -4.38
C LEU A 147 6.26 -0.42 -4.27
N VAL A 148 6.95 -0.21 -3.15
CA VAL A 148 7.83 0.96 -2.95
C VAL A 148 8.94 1.00 -4.01
N ASP A 149 9.56 -0.14 -4.30
CA ASP A 149 10.62 -0.23 -5.30
C ASP A 149 10.09 0.13 -6.70
N LEU A 150 8.91 -0.38 -7.07
CA LEU A 150 8.26 -0.03 -8.35
C LEU A 150 7.89 1.46 -8.41
N LEU A 151 7.33 2.03 -7.34
CA LEU A 151 6.98 3.45 -7.26
C LEU A 151 8.22 4.35 -7.39
N ARG A 152 9.34 3.96 -6.79
CA ARG A 152 10.62 4.68 -6.94
C ARG A 152 11.14 4.64 -8.37
N GLN A 153 11.01 3.51 -9.06
CA GLN A 153 11.33 3.43 -10.48
C GLN A 153 10.42 4.32 -11.31
N LEU A 154 9.10 4.27 -11.08
CA LEU A 154 8.12 5.13 -11.76
C LEU A 154 8.46 6.62 -11.57
N ALA A 155 8.79 7.02 -10.34
CA ALA A 155 9.20 8.39 -10.01
C ALA A 155 10.42 8.90 -10.76
N MET A 156 11.32 8.02 -11.21
CA MET A 156 12.51 8.38 -11.98
C MET A 156 12.22 8.53 -13.47
N VAL A 157 11.21 7.82 -13.98
CA VAL A 157 10.99 7.65 -15.43
C VAL A 157 9.72 8.31 -15.93
N ALA A 158 8.81 8.73 -15.04
CA ALA A 158 7.57 9.40 -15.39
C ALA A 158 7.83 10.71 -16.14
N PRO A 159 7.32 10.87 -17.38
CA PRO A 159 7.55 12.07 -18.17
C PRO A 159 6.81 13.30 -17.63
N VAL A 160 5.67 13.09 -16.96
CA VAL A 160 4.88 14.14 -16.33
C VAL A 160 5.41 14.39 -14.91
N PRO A 161 5.91 15.60 -14.58
CA PRO A 161 6.49 15.89 -13.26
C PRO A 161 5.53 15.63 -12.10
N ALA A 162 4.25 15.96 -12.26
CA ALA A 162 3.23 15.72 -11.24
C ALA A 162 3.03 14.23 -10.94
N THR A 163 3.11 13.37 -11.96
CA THR A 163 3.04 11.91 -11.82
C THR A 163 4.28 11.37 -11.14
N ALA A 164 5.47 11.91 -11.47
CA ALA A 164 6.71 11.59 -10.79
C ALA A 164 6.68 11.97 -9.29
N ASP A 165 6.14 13.15 -8.97
CA ASP A 165 5.95 13.61 -7.60
C ASP A 165 4.94 12.74 -6.84
N ALA A 166 3.81 12.40 -7.45
CA ALA A 166 2.82 11.51 -6.86
C ALA A 166 3.42 10.14 -6.53
N ALA A 167 4.25 9.58 -7.42
CA ALA A 167 4.97 8.33 -7.19
C ALA A 167 5.97 8.43 -6.03
N ARG A 168 6.74 9.52 -5.93
CA ARG A 168 7.64 9.79 -4.79
C ARG A 168 6.87 9.87 -3.47
N SER A 169 5.80 10.65 -3.43
CA SER A 169 4.96 10.81 -2.24
C SER A 169 4.30 9.50 -1.83
N ALA A 170 3.86 8.69 -2.80
CA ALA A 170 3.28 7.37 -2.54
C ALA A 170 4.31 6.43 -1.91
N ALA A 171 5.55 6.37 -2.44
CA ALA A 171 6.62 5.57 -1.87
C ALA A 171 6.93 5.98 -0.42
N LEU A 172 7.09 7.28 -0.15
CA LEU A 172 7.31 7.81 1.20
C LEU A 172 6.14 7.48 2.15
N GLY A 173 4.90 7.61 1.67
CA GLY A 173 3.70 7.29 2.44
C GLY A 173 3.60 5.80 2.80
N LEU A 174 4.17 4.90 2.00
CA LEU A 174 4.22 3.47 2.28
C LEU A 174 5.39 3.09 3.22
N GLU A 175 6.51 3.81 3.15
CA GLU A 175 7.70 3.54 3.96
C GLU A 175 7.51 3.87 5.45
N ARG A 176 6.55 4.73 5.79
CA ARG A 176 6.28 5.25 7.15
C ARG A 176 6.12 4.21 8.26
N GLY A 177 5.85 2.95 7.94
CA GLY A 177 5.75 1.88 8.93
C GLY A 177 6.32 0.54 8.50
N VAL A 178 7.12 0.50 7.43
CA VAL A 178 8.09 -0.60 7.27
C VAL A 178 9.12 -0.52 8.42
N VAL A 179 9.48 0.70 8.84
CA VAL A 179 10.33 0.96 10.01
C VAL A 179 9.63 0.59 11.32
N ALA A 180 8.34 0.91 11.47
CA ALA A 180 7.55 0.59 12.65
C ALA A 180 7.25 -0.92 12.79
N ALA A 181 7.00 -1.62 11.67
CA ALA A 181 6.70 -3.05 11.67
C ALA A 181 7.94 -3.94 11.90
N MET A 182 9.15 -3.44 11.61
CA MET A 182 10.41 -4.13 11.96
C MET A 182 10.80 -3.92 13.43
N ALA A 183 10.30 -2.87 14.07
CA ALA A 183 10.50 -2.56 15.49
C ALA A 183 9.47 -3.26 16.40
N GLY A 184 9.03 -4.48 16.04
CA GLY A 184 8.16 -5.29 16.90
C GLY A 184 8.80 -5.50 18.28
N PRO A 185 7.99 -5.62 19.36
CA PRO A 185 8.49 -5.57 20.73
C PRO A 185 9.55 -6.65 20.96
N LEU A 186 10.73 -6.23 21.44
CA LEU A 186 11.71 -7.13 22.04
C LEU A 186 10.96 -7.96 23.08
N SER A 187 10.93 -9.28 22.87
CA SER A 187 10.46 -10.32 23.77
C SER A 187 10.51 -9.88 25.24
N ALA A 188 9.35 -9.63 25.84
CA ALA A 188 9.25 -9.61 27.29
C ALA A 188 9.70 -10.99 27.78
N GLY A 189 10.81 -11.02 28.53
CA GLY A 189 11.35 -12.24 29.11
C GLY A 189 10.30 -12.96 29.98
N PRO A 190 10.42 -14.28 30.17
CA PRO A 190 9.49 -15.00 31.02
C PRO A 190 9.49 -14.40 32.44
N PRO A 191 8.33 -14.32 33.10
CA PRO A 191 8.29 -13.90 34.50
C PRO A 191 9.13 -14.87 35.31
N SER A 192 10.08 -14.33 36.08
CA SER A 192 10.87 -15.08 37.05
C SER A 192 9.94 -15.84 38.00
N ALA A 193 10.09 -17.16 38.05
CA ALA A 193 9.51 -17.99 39.09
C ALA A 193 10.07 -17.55 40.44
N GLY A 194 9.26 -16.86 41.22
CA GLY A 194 9.51 -16.51 42.60
C GLY A 194 8.61 -17.34 43.51
N ALA A 195 9.26 -18.15 44.34
CA ALA A 195 8.88 -18.62 45.67
C ALA A 195 7.51 -19.31 45.85
N GLU A 196 7.60 -20.61 46.12
CA GLU A 196 6.64 -21.38 46.89
C GLU A 196 6.49 -20.78 48.30
N GLU A 197 5.26 -20.50 48.73
CA GLU A 197 4.89 -20.46 50.15
C GLU A 197 3.44 -20.98 50.31
N GLU A 198 3.31 -22.03 51.12
CA GLU A 198 2.10 -22.78 51.47
C GLU A 198 1.09 -21.98 52.32
N PRO A 199 -0.20 -22.38 52.37
CA PRO A 199 -1.25 -21.61 53.02
C PRO A 199 -1.47 -22.01 54.49
N GLY A 200 -1.51 -21.01 55.39
CA GLY A 200 -1.93 -21.14 56.78
C GLY A 200 -3.24 -20.41 57.05
N ALA A 201 -4.26 -21.14 57.51
CA ALA A 201 -5.58 -20.68 57.89
C ALA A 201 -5.61 -19.74 59.12
N GLY A 202 -6.63 -18.89 59.22
CA GLY A 202 -6.95 -18.18 60.46
C GLY A 202 -8.02 -17.10 60.34
N GLU A 203 -9.19 -17.37 60.91
CA GLU A 203 -10.39 -16.53 61.02
C GLU A 203 -10.19 -15.21 61.79
N GLY A 204 -11.12 -14.25 61.60
CA GLY A 204 -11.62 -13.49 62.75
C GLY A 204 -11.80 -11.98 62.62
N THR A 205 -13.06 -11.58 62.37
CA THR A 205 -13.81 -10.47 63.03
C THR A 205 -13.36 -9.00 62.93
N GLY A 206 -14.32 -8.10 62.65
CA GLY A 206 -14.34 -6.76 63.26
C GLY A 206 -14.54 -5.56 62.31
N SER A 207 -15.79 -5.10 62.19
CA SER A 207 -16.23 -3.79 61.66
C SER A 207 -16.21 -2.73 62.81
N PRO A 208 -16.62 -1.46 62.64
CA PRO A 208 -16.27 -0.37 61.69
C PRO A 208 -15.85 0.95 62.43
N ALA A 209 -15.46 2.02 61.71
CA ALA A 209 -16.01 3.39 61.85
C ALA A 209 -15.19 4.55 61.22
N LYS A 210 -15.95 5.41 60.48
CA LYS A 210 -16.01 6.89 60.44
C LYS A 210 -14.85 7.80 59.98
N GLY A 211 -15.25 8.75 59.12
CA GLY A 211 -14.71 10.12 58.97
C GLY A 211 -14.62 10.53 57.49
N ALA A 212 -15.66 11.02 56.80
CA ALA A 212 -16.35 12.31 56.87
C ALA A 212 -15.57 13.54 56.36
N SER A 213 -16.23 14.26 55.42
CA SER A 213 -16.07 15.67 55.01
C SER A 213 -15.10 15.95 53.85
N ALA A 214 -15.33 16.91 52.95
CA ALA A 214 -16.51 17.65 52.50
C ALA A 214 -16.09 18.45 51.26
N GLN A 215 -17.06 18.75 50.40
CA GLN A 215 -16.97 19.60 49.21
C GLN A 215 -16.57 21.06 49.54
N VAL A 216 -15.91 21.74 48.61
CA VAL A 216 -16.22 23.15 48.30
C VAL A 216 -16.25 23.36 46.79
N SER A 217 -17.36 23.98 46.38
CA SER A 217 -17.80 24.38 45.06
C SER A 217 -17.46 25.86 44.81
N ARG A 218 -17.26 26.23 43.53
CA ARG A 218 -17.61 27.51 42.86
C ARG A 218 -16.88 27.52 41.49
N ALA A 219 -17.52 27.45 40.31
CA ALA A 219 -18.51 28.38 39.72
C ALA A 219 -18.07 29.85 39.91
N ASP A 220 -17.87 30.69 38.91
CA ASP A 220 -18.71 30.95 37.74
C ASP A 220 -18.06 32.12 36.96
N GLN A 221 -18.61 32.43 35.78
CA GLN A 221 -18.53 33.69 35.02
C GLN A 221 -17.35 33.82 34.03
N SER A 222 -17.52 34.28 32.79
CA SER A 222 -18.71 34.76 32.06
C SER A 222 -18.32 34.98 30.60
N ALA A 223 -19.33 34.93 29.73
CA ALA A 223 -19.27 35.09 28.29
C ALA A 223 -18.79 36.46 27.79
N THR A 224 -18.32 36.51 26.54
CA THR A 224 -18.61 37.62 25.62
C THR A 224 -18.66 37.08 24.19
N GLY A 225 -19.77 37.37 23.51
CA GLY A 225 -20.10 36.89 22.16
C GLY A 225 -19.46 37.71 21.02
N PRO A 226 -19.93 37.48 19.77
CA PRO A 226 -19.18 37.76 18.54
C PRO A 226 -19.51 39.13 17.93
N GLY A 227 -18.57 39.67 17.15
CA GLY A 227 -18.78 40.82 16.27
C GLY A 227 -18.15 40.58 14.91
N GLY A 228 -18.94 40.69 13.85
CA GLY A 228 -18.50 40.59 12.45
C GLY A 228 -18.29 41.95 11.76
N GLN A 229 -18.05 41.86 10.44
CA GLN A 229 -17.88 42.91 9.41
C GLN A 229 -16.48 43.55 9.42
N SER A 230 -15.77 43.75 8.30
CA SER A 230 -16.16 43.90 6.88
C SER A 230 -15.12 43.28 5.94
#